data_AF-A0A8X7US66-F1
#
_entry.id   AF-A0A8X7US66-F1
#
_cell.length_a   1.000
_cell.length_b   1.000
_cell.length_c   1.000
_cell.angle_alpha   90.00
_cell.angle_beta   90.00
_cell.angle_gamma   90.00
#
_symmetry.space_group_name_H-M   'P 1'
#
loop_
_entity.id
_entity.type
_entity.pdbx_description
1 polymer ?
#
loop_
_entity_poly.entity_id
_entity_poly.type
_entity_poly.pdbx_seq_one_letter_code
_entity_poly.pdbx_strand_id
1 'polypeptide(L)'
;MCEWRDKTLRNDCYTARVWKMERRTNLPREEQDAAYRTALEADQTSERAEREAARGRMRQDKALALGDEPGKGPDVTQVLIRFPNGERKRRRFESNTKVQTLYAYVDSLGVLETEEYSLITNFPRTVSGRDKESMSLKDAGIQ
;
A
#
# COMPACT_ATOMS: atom_id res chain seq x y z
N MET A 1 -29.57 5.04 -72.56
CA MET A 1 -29.04 3.72 -72.14
C MET A 1 -27.96 3.98 -71.11
N CYS A 2 -28.31 3.69 -69.85
CA CYS A 2 -27.50 3.26 -68.70
C CYS A 2 -26.24 4.07 -68.33
N GLU A 3 -26.27 4.78 -67.18
CA GLU A 3 -25.76 4.33 -65.86
C GLU A 3 -24.22 4.36 -65.89
N TRP A 4 -23.49 5.22 -65.18
CA TRP A 4 -23.32 5.27 -63.72
C TRP A 4 -22.65 6.61 -63.38
N ARG A 5 -23.27 7.50 -62.60
CA ARG A 5 -22.57 8.66 -61.97
C ARG A 5 -22.67 8.53 -60.46
N ASP A 6 -21.67 7.85 -59.92
CA ASP A 6 -21.24 7.73 -58.52
C ASP A 6 -22.28 8.10 -57.46
N LYS A 7 -23.07 7.10 -57.05
CA LYS A 7 -23.84 7.12 -55.79
C LYS A 7 -22.93 7.07 -54.56
N THR A 8 -21.67 6.63 -54.72
CA THR A 8 -20.59 6.57 -53.72
C THR A 8 -20.19 7.96 -53.22
N LEU A 9 -19.87 8.90 -54.13
CA LEU A 9 -19.44 10.28 -53.77
C LEU A 9 -20.49 11.09 -52.98
N ARG A 10 -21.78 10.79 -53.19
CA ARG A 10 -22.90 11.47 -52.51
C ARG A 10 -23.11 10.93 -51.10
N ASN A 11 -22.91 9.63 -50.91
CA ASN A 11 -22.85 9.01 -49.60
C ASN A 11 -21.62 9.51 -48.81
N ASP A 12 -20.47 9.72 -49.46
CA ASP A 12 -19.26 10.27 -48.83
C ASP A 12 -19.43 11.72 -48.34
N CYS A 13 -20.16 12.56 -49.08
CA CYS A 13 -20.44 13.94 -48.68
C CYS A 13 -21.44 14.02 -47.50
N TYR A 14 -22.44 13.13 -47.49
CA TYR A 14 -23.41 13.04 -46.41
C TYR A 14 -22.76 12.52 -45.12
N THR A 15 -21.99 11.43 -45.19
CA THR A 15 -21.24 10.91 -44.04
C THR A 15 -20.23 11.94 -43.54
N ALA A 16 -19.49 12.62 -44.43
CA ALA A 16 -18.57 13.69 -44.02
C ALA A 16 -19.27 14.84 -43.28
N ARG A 17 -20.49 15.22 -43.69
CA ARG A 17 -21.28 16.25 -43.00
C ARG A 17 -21.79 15.78 -41.64
N VAL A 18 -22.30 14.55 -41.55
CA VAL A 18 -22.75 13.93 -40.30
C VAL A 18 -21.57 13.83 -39.31
N TRP A 19 -20.41 13.35 -39.76
CA TRP A 19 -19.20 13.27 -38.95
C TRP A 19 -18.73 14.65 -38.47
N LYS A 20 -18.83 15.69 -39.31
CA LYS A 20 -18.45 17.07 -38.94
C LYS A 20 -19.40 17.65 -37.89
N MET A 21 -20.69 17.29 -37.94
CA MET A 21 -21.70 17.71 -36.99
C MET A 21 -21.53 16.97 -35.65
N GLU A 22 -21.35 15.65 -35.72
CA GLU A 22 -21.14 14.76 -34.58
C GLU A 22 -19.84 15.09 -33.83
N ARG A 23 -18.77 15.42 -34.55
CA ARG A 23 -17.54 15.93 -33.93
C ARG A 23 -17.76 17.26 -33.22
N ARG A 24 -18.56 18.19 -33.77
CA ARG A 24 -18.88 19.47 -33.10
C ARG A 24 -19.73 19.28 -31.84
N THR A 25 -20.59 18.26 -31.80
CA THR A 25 -21.42 17.95 -30.63
C THR A 25 -20.69 17.11 -29.58
N ASN A 26 -19.75 16.25 -29.99
CA ASN A 26 -19.00 15.38 -29.09
C ASN A 26 -17.76 16.05 -28.50
N LEU A 27 -17.13 17.01 -29.19
CA LEU A 27 -15.92 17.70 -28.71
C LEU A 27 -16.08 18.31 -27.30
N PRO A 28 -17.18 19.04 -26.97
CA PRO A 28 -17.37 19.58 -25.63
C PRO A 28 -17.58 18.50 -24.56
N ARG A 29 -18.17 17.36 -24.94
CA ARG A 29 -18.37 16.21 -24.05
C ARG A 29 -17.06 15.48 -23.79
N GLU A 30 -16.23 15.31 -24.81
CA GLU A 30 -14.89 14.73 -24.71
C GLU A 30 -13.97 15.58 -23.82
N GLU A 31 -14.02 16.91 -23.95
CA GLU A 31 -13.29 17.84 -23.08
C GLU A 31 -13.75 17.74 -21.63
N GLN A 32 -15.06 17.66 -21.39
CA GLN A 32 -15.62 17.49 -20.03
C GLN A 32 -15.28 16.12 -19.45
N ASP A 33 -15.38 15.04 -20.23
CA ASP A 33 -15.04 13.69 -19.79
C ASP A 33 -13.52 13.59 -19.50
N ALA A 34 -12.68 14.26 -20.28
CA ALA A 34 -11.23 14.34 -20.03
C ALA A 34 -10.92 15.16 -18.77
N ALA A 35 -11.57 16.31 -18.59
CA ALA A 35 -11.44 17.13 -17.37
C ALA A 35 -11.90 16.37 -16.12
N TYR A 36 -13.00 15.62 -16.24
CA TYR A 36 -13.52 14.80 -15.15
C TYR A 36 -12.57 13.65 -14.78
N ARG A 37 -12.02 12.95 -15.77
CA ARG A 37 -11.04 11.86 -15.53
C ARG A 37 -9.75 12.39 -14.90
N THR A 38 -9.22 13.49 -15.40
CA THR A 38 -8.01 14.11 -14.84
C THR A 38 -8.22 14.60 -13.41
N ALA A 39 -9.37 15.19 -13.10
CA ALA A 39 -9.74 15.55 -11.73
C ALA A 39 -9.85 14.31 -10.82
N LEU A 40 -10.52 13.25 -11.30
CA LEU A 40 -10.65 12.00 -10.55
C LEU A 40 -9.29 11.33 -10.29
N GLU A 41 -8.39 11.32 -11.28
CA GLU A 41 -7.03 10.81 -11.12
C GLU A 41 -6.20 11.67 -10.17
N ALA A 42 -6.35 13.00 -10.22
CA ALA A 42 -5.69 13.91 -9.29
C ALA A 42 -6.16 13.69 -7.84
N ASP A 43 -7.46 13.50 -7.62
CA ASP A 43 -8.01 13.18 -6.30
C ASP A 43 -7.50 11.82 -5.80
N GLN A 44 -7.54 10.79 -6.65
CA GLN A 44 -7.05 9.45 -6.29
C GLN A 44 -5.54 9.43 -5.99
N THR A 45 -4.74 10.17 -6.75
CA THR A 45 -3.29 10.26 -6.53
C THR A 45 -2.97 11.03 -5.26
N SER A 46 -3.68 12.13 -5.01
CA SER A 46 -3.55 12.91 -3.77
C SER A 46 -3.95 12.07 -2.56
N GLU A 47 -5.08 11.36 -2.62
CA GLU A 47 -5.54 10.50 -1.53
C GLU A 47 -4.57 9.33 -1.26
N ARG A 48 -4.02 8.72 -2.31
CA ARG A 48 -2.97 7.68 -2.16
C ARG A 48 -1.72 8.27 -1.51
N ALA A 49 -1.27 9.44 -1.96
CA ALA A 49 -0.11 10.11 -1.41
C ALA A 49 -0.32 10.49 0.06
N GLU A 50 -1.50 10.98 0.45
CA GLU A 50 -1.83 11.29 1.84
C GLU A 50 -1.86 10.04 2.71
N ARG A 51 -2.48 8.95 2.25
CA ARG A 51 -2.48 7.66 2.96
C ARG A 51 -1.06 7.13 3.14
N GLU A 52 -0.23 7.20 2.12
CA GLU A 52 1.18 6.81 2.20
C GLU A 52 1.98 7.71 3.15
N ALA A 53 1.76 9.02 3.11
CA ALA A 53 2.40 9.98 4.00
C ALA A 53 1.99 9.78 5.47
N ALA A 54 0.70 9.53 5.74
CA ALA A 54 0.21 9.20 7.06
C ALA A 54 0.83 7.89 7.58
N ARG A 55 0.92 6.86 6.72
CA ARG A 55 1.63 5.61 7.03
C ARG A 55 3.12 5.85 7.28
N GLY A 56 3.74 6.79 6.56
CA GLY A 56 5.14 7.18 6.74
C GLY A 56 5.38 7.86 8.10
N ARG A 57 4.52 8.79 8.50
CA ARG A 57 4.58 9.47 9.80
C ARG A 57 4.44 8.48 10.96
N MET A 58 3.40 7.65 10.91
CA MET A 58 3.19 6.57 11.90
C MET A 58 4.40 5.64 12.01
N ARG A 59 5.05 5.31 10.89
CA ARG A 59 6.26 4.48 10.86
C ARG A 59 7.45 5.16 11.55
N GLN A 60 7.65 6.45 11.30
CA GLN A 60 8.70 7.24 11.94
C GLN A 60 8.48 7.35 13.45
N ASP A 61 7.25 7.65 13.88
CA ASP A 61 6.91 7.76 15.30
C ASP A 61 7.12 6.43 16.03
N LYS A 62 6.71 5.31 15.42
CA LYS A 62 6.95 3.96 15.96
C LYS A 62 8.45 3.63 16.01
N ALA A 63 9.21 3.98 14.97
CA ALA A 63 10.66 3.77 14.92
C ALA A 63 11.38 4.55 16.04
N LEU A 64 10.95 5.78 16.30
CA LEU A 64 11.48 6.60 17.39
C LEU A 64 11.09 6.03 18.76
N ALA A 65 9.85 5.55 18.91
CA ALA A 65 9.36 4.94 20.16
C ALA A 65 10.07 3.63 20.53
N LEU A 66 10.67 2.93 19.56
CA LEU A 66 11.43 1.71 19.77
C LEU A 66 12.78 1.93 20.48
N GLY A 67 13.31 3.15 20.47
CA GLY A 67 14.60 3.49 21.09
C GLY A 67 15.81 2.78 20.46
N ASP A 68 16.98 3.03 21.07
CA ASP A 68 18.28 2.52 20.62
C ASP A 68 18.43 1.01 20.89
N GLU A 69 19.16 0.31 20.02
CA GLU A 69 19.40 -1.13 20.18
C GLU A 69 20.21 -1.38 21.47
N PRO A 70 19.67 -2.13 22.44
CA PRO A 70 20.33 -2.31 23.72
C PRO A 70 21.68 -3.03 23.55
N GLY A 71 22.68 -2.54 24.30
CA GLY A 71 24.03 -3.11 24.33
C GLY A 71 24.02 -4.57 24.79
N LYS A 72 25.05 -5.34 24.39
CA LYS A 72 25.11 -6.79 24.67
C LYS A 72 25.14 -7.03 26.20
N GLY A 73 24.09 -7.64 26.74
CA GLY A 73 23.93 -7.92 28.17
C GLY A 73 23.13 -9.20 28.43
N PRO A 74 23.07 -9.67 29.70
CA PRO A 74 22.34 -10.89 30.08
C PRO A 74 20.81 -10.75 29.92
N ASP A 75 20.29 -9.52 29.95
CA ASP A 75 18.86 -9.22 29.82
C ASP A 75 18.46 -8.83 28.39
N VAL A 76 19.24 -9.27 27.40
CA VAL A 76 19.00 -8.94 25.98
C VAL A 76 18.72 -10.21 25.18
N THR A 77 17.53 -10.26 24.61
CA THR A 77 17.05 -11.30 23.71
C THR A 77 17.29 -10.89 22.26
N GLN A 78 17.81 -11.80 21.45
CA GLN A 78 17.94 -11.58 20.01
C GLN A 78 16.76 -12.18 19.26
N VAL A 79 15.91 -11.33 18.68
CA VAL A 79 14.75 -11.77 17.91
C VAL A 79 15.06 -11.78 16.41
N LEU A 80 14.76 -12.91 15.77
CA LEU A 80 14.84 -13.10 14.32
C LEU A 80 13.41 -13.16 13.76
N ILE A 81 13.05 -12.18 12.94
CA ILE A 81 11.74 -12.14 12.27
C ILE A 81 11.92 -12.61 10.84
N ARG A 82 11.15 -13.64 10.46
CA ARG A 82 11.06 -14.14 9.09
C ARG A 82 9.84 -13.53 8.43
N PHE A 83 10.06 -12.80 7.33
CA PHE A 83 8.99 -12.16 6.57
C PHE A 83 8.48 -13.08 5.45
N PRO A 84 7.23 -12.89 5.01
CA PRO A 84 6.65 -13.65 3.89
C PRO A 84 7.37 -13.38 2.56
N ASN A 85 8.02 -12.23 2.40
CA ASN A 85 8.86 -11.90 1.24
C ASN A 85 10.20 -12.71 1.22
N GLY A 86 10.48 -13.52 2.24
CA GLY A 86 11.70 -14.31 2.37
C GLY A 86 12.83 -13.59 3.12
N GLU A 87 12.71 -12.29 3.39
CA GLU A 87 13.68 -11.55 4.19
C GLU A 87 13.68 -12.00 5.65
N ARG A 88 14.84 -11.82 6.28
CA ARG A 88 15.03 -12.09 7.70
C ARG A 88 15.64 -10.87 8.35
N LYS A 89 14.96 -10.27 9.31
CA LYS A 89 15.51 -9.15 10.10
C LYS A 89 15.82 -9.62 11.50
N ARG A 90 17.01 -9.24 11.98
CA ARG A 90 17.47 -9.51 13.35
C ARG A 90 17.50 -8.18 14.08
N ARG A 91 17.02 -8.18 15.32
CA ARG A 91 17.16 -7.04 16.23
C ARG A 91 17.22 -7.55 17.66
N ARG A 92 18.01 -6.89 18.49
CA ARG A 92 18.07 -7.15 19.92
C ARG A 92 17.00 -6.35 20.65
N PHE A 93 16.39 -6.98 21.64
CA PHE A 93 15.38 -6.40 22.51
C PHE A 93 15.71 -6.75 23.96
N GLU A 94 15.29 -5.92 24.90
CA GLU A 94 15.42 -6.28 26.32
C GLU A 94 14.40 -7.37 26.67
N SER A 95 14.77 -8.33 27.50
CA SER A 95 13.93 -9.48 27.87
C SER A 95 12.60 -9.07 28.53
N ASN A 96 12.57 -7.91 29.19
CA ASN A 96 11.38 -7.35 29.85
C ASN A 96 10.50 -6.50 28.91
N THR A 97 10.93 -6.30 27.66
CA THR A 97 10.17 -5.52 26.67
C THR A 97 8.84 -6.22 26.35
N LYS A 98 7.80 -5.46 26.05
CA LYS A 98 6.49 -5.99 25.66
C LYS A 98 6.49 -6.52 24.23
N VAL A 99 5.67 -7.54 23.95
CA VAL A 99 5.44 -8.06 22.59
C VAL A 99 4.90 -6.97 21.65
N GLN A 100 4.14 -6.00 22.16
CA GLN A 100 3.70 -4.81 21.40
C GLN A 100 4.86 -4.09 20.67
N THR A 101 6.03 -4.05 21.28
CA THR A 101 7.23 -3.42 20.71
C THR A 101 7.74 -4.16 19.47
N LEU A 102 7.55 -5.49 19.40
CA LEU A 102 7.86 -6.26 18.20
C LEU A 102 6.95 -5.89 17.03
N TYR A 103 5.65 -5.71 17.28
CA TYR A 103 4.72 -5.23 16.27
C TYR A 103 5.10 -3.83 15.79
N ALA A 104 5.40 -2.91 16.73
CA ALA A 104 5.89 -1.59 16.37
C ALA A 104 7.16 -1.66 15.49
N TYR A 105 8.07 -2.61 15.77
CA TYR A 105 9.28 -2.81 14.96
C TYR A 105 8.97 -3.31 13.56
N VAL A 106 8.10 -4.32 13.44
CA VAL A 106 7.68 -4.85 12.13
C VAL A 106 6.99 -3.75 11.31
N ASP A 107 6.15 -2.94 11.95
CA ASP A 107 5.49 -1.79 11.31
C ASP A 107 6.51 -0.76 10.84
N SER A 108 7.50 -0.42 11.68
CA SER A 108 8.55 0.56 11.35
C SER A 108 9.38 0.17 10.12
N LEU A 109 9.58 -1.13 9.90
CA LEU A 109 10.33 -1.63 8.75
C LEU A 109 9.58 -1.41 7.44
N GLY A 110 8.24 -1.31 7.47
CA GLY A 110 7.43 -1.06 6.27
C GLY A 110 7.57 -2.14 5.18
N VAL A 111 8.01 -3.34 5.56
CA VAL A 111 8.21 -4.48 4.65
C VAL A 111 6.86 -5.13 4.28
N LEU A 112 5.86 -4.98 5.13
CA LEU A 112 4.51 -5.47 4.89
C LEU A 112 3.63 -4.33 4.38
N GLU A 113 2.93 -4.56 3.27
CA GLU A 113 1.90 -3.64 2.74
C GLU A 113 0.57 -3.75 3.52
N THR A 114 0.40 -4.83 4.30
CA THR A 114 -0.80 -5.16 5.06
C THR A 114 -0.67 -4.76 6.53
N GLU A 115 -1.74 -4.19 7.08
CA GLU A 115 -1.82 -3.77 8.49
C GLU A 115 -2.17 -4.93 9.44
N GLU A 116 -2.66 -6.05 8.92
CA GLU A 116 -3.07 -7.23 9.68
C GLU A 116 -2.10 -8.40 9.44
N TYR A 117 -1.34 -8.75 10.49
CA TYR A 117 -0.45 -9.92 10.48
C TYR A 117 -0.38 -10.54 11.89
N SER A 118 -0.05 -11.84 11.94
CA SER A 118 0.17 -12.56 13.19
C SER A 118 1.64 -12.96 13.31
N LEU A 119 2.21 -12.75 14.50
CA LEU A 119 3.57 -13.21 14.79
C LEU A 119 3.50 -14.64 15.30
N ILE A 120 4.30 -15.51 14.69
CA ILE A 120 4.38 -16.93 15.07
C ILE A 120 5.78 -17.20 15.59
N THR A 121 5.87 -17.70 16.82
CA THR A 121 7.13 -18.13 17.43
C THR A 121 7.48 -19.54 16.97
N ASN A 122 8.78 -19.88 16.94
CA ASN A 122 9.21 -21.22 16.54
C ASN A 122 9.06 -22.24 17.68
N PHE A 123 9.39 -21.85 18.91
CA PHE A 123 9.37 -22.76 20.06
C PHE A 123 9.09 -22.01 21.37
N PRO A 124 8.09 -22.44 22.17
CA PRO A 124 6.97 -23.29 21.77
C PRO A 124 6.15 -22.59 20.68
N ARG A 125 5.79 -23.30 19.62
CA ARG A 125 5.15 -22.71 18.44
C ARG A 125 3.80 -22.09 18.81
N THR A 126 3.77 -20.77 18.87
CA THR A 126 2.66 -20.02 19.46
C THR A 126 2.34 -18.84 18.57
N VAL A 127 1.04 -18.60 18.37
CA VAL A 127 0.57 -17.39 17.68
C VAL A 127 0.42 -16.29 18.72
N SER A 128 1.10 -15.18 18.48
CA SER A 128 0.90 -13.92 19.19
C SER A 128 -0.24 -13.19 18.48
N GLY A 129 -1.36 -13.04 19.19
CA GLY A 129 -2.47 -12.16 18.83
C GLY A 129 -2.60 -11.04 19.86
N ARG A 130 -3.72 -10.30 19.83
CA ARG A 130 -3.99 -9.18 20.75
C ARG A 130 -3.84 -9.53 22.22
N ASP A 131 -4.17 -10.75 22.61
CA ASP A 131 -4.11 -11.20 24.01
C ASP A 131 -2.70 -11.22 24.60
N LYS A 132 -1.66 -11.26 23.75
CA LYS A 132 -0.25 -11.38 24.17
C LYS A 132 0.54 -10.09 23.99
N GLU A 133 -0.06 -9.03 23.45
CA GLU A 133 0.63 -7.76 23.21
C GLU A 133 1.13 -7.11 24.51
N SER A 134 0.41 -7.31 25.61
CA SER A 134 0.73 -6.79 26.94
C SER A 134 1.76 -7.63 27.71
N MET A 135 2.06 -8.84 27.25
CA MET A 135 3.04 -9.73 27.89
C MET A 135 4.48 -9.29 27.58
N SER A 136 5.41 -9.59 28.49
CA SER A 136 6.84 -9.42 28.22
C SER A 136 7.35 -10.50 27.26
N LEU A 137 8.47 -10.25 26.58
CA LEU A 137 9.11 -11.24 25.70
C LEU A 137 9.49 -12.51 26.45
N LYS A 138 10.00 -12.36 27.68
CA LYS A 138 10.32 -13.48 28.56
C LYS A 138 9.09 -14.32 28.90
N ASP A 139 7.98 -13.67 29.27
CA ASP A 139 6.74 -14.38 29.63
C ASP A 139 6.05 -15.01 28.41
N ALA A 140 6.21 -14.41 27.24
CA ALA A 140 5.75 -14.96 25.97
C ALA A 140 6.58 -16.15 25.47
N GLY A 141 7.67 -16.52 26.18
CA GLY A 141 8.58 -17.59 25.78
C GLY A 141 9.44 -17.25 24.56
N ILE A 142 9.65 -15.96 24.30
CA ILE A 142 10.50 -15.45 23.21
C ILE A 142 11.84 -15.01 23.83
N GLN A 143 12.79 -15.95 23.91
CA GLN A 143 14.16 -15.71 24.36
C GLN A 143 15.19 -16.32 23.40
#